data_AF-A0A7W8DMG6-F1
#
_entry.id   AF-A0A7W8DMG6-F1
#
_cell.length_a   1.000
_cell.length_b   1.000
_cell.length_c   1.000
_cell.angle_alpha   90.00
_cell.angle_beta   90.00
_cell.angle_gamma   90.00
#
_symmetry.space_group_name_H-M   'P 1'
#
loop_
_entity.id
_entity.type
_entity.pdbx_description
1 polymer ?
#
loop_
_entity_poly.entity_id
_entity_poly.type
_entity_poly.pdbx_seq_one_letter_code
_entity_poly.pdbx_strand_id
1 'polypeptide(L)'
;MDPTTEILESEDGSPSEVVGAHAPGARAVKTYRQPNRLVRLWRSIGGGSLTLSILFHVGLVVAAGFIVFASKVYEKQIDFLPGGGTQQGAKASAELAHKVQVKRQQKVQKSMPQQRLISTSIDAALTLPEAPPAMLDMPDFSSLAGGDKLGSTGFGTAGAGGGFGSGVGMGAMSGRAFKPLMMFGKELKDTRKIAVVMDVSRSMTKFLPLVAKELDKVAYGSPLVLYFGCGLVKPKEKIDDDINPVSSDKFRTFWQVWEGKTPLKISKEERKKLKYDPAKPMPLEAIYDMMSQRRNTWFVEFNGITYAWTALMSKEVMEADTIYWFADFMDKVESEQMEAVLKTLKKRKQKLYIHASREGRSFAQVRDELVIPSGGEVIQTQSEEPPKKKEKDKIAAQ
;
A
#
# COMPACT_ATOMS: atom_id res chain seq x y z
N MET A 1 1.61 87.10 -19.82
CA MET A 1 1.26 87.28 -21.25
C MET A 1 -0.11 86.67 -21.40
N ASP A 2 -1.11 87.51 -21.65
CA ASP A 2 -2.37 87.14 -22.33
C ASP A 2 -2.12 86.97 -23.84
N PRO A 3 -3.09 86.53 -24.67
CA PRO A 3 -4.49 86.13 -24.40
C PRO A 3 -4.74 84.62 -24.76
N THR A 4 -5.94 84.03 -24.93
CA THR A 4 -7.32 84.55 -25.13
C THR A 4 -8.40 83.55 -24.67
N THR A 5 -9.65 84.03 -24.73
CA THR A 5 -11.00 83.41 -24.69
C THR A 5 -11.28 82.44 -25.87
N GLU A 6 -12.34 81.61 -25.94
CA GLU A 6 -13.77 81.83 -25.61
C GLU A 6 -14.56 80.62 -25.07
N ILE A 7 -15.74 80.93 -24.52
CA ILE A 7 -16.83 80.03 -24.07
C ILE A 7 -17.96 80.12 -25.12
N LEU A 8 -18.72 79.05 -25.35
CA LEU A 8 -20.11 79.18 -25.83
C LEU A 8 -21.01 78.04 -25.29
N GLU A 9 -22.16 78.45 -24.75
CA GLU A 9 -23.27 77.60 -24.31
C GLU A 9 -24.36 77.52 -25.39
N SER A 10 -25.13 76.42 -25.41
CA SER A 10 -26.57 76.33 -25.77
C SER A 10 -26.93 74.84 -25.83
N GLU A 11 -27.83 74.29 -25.00
CA GLU A 11 -29.29 74.49 -24.86
C GLU A 11 -30.17 73.66 -25.82
N ASP A 12 -31.23 73.11 -25.22
CA ASP A 12 -32.53 72.67 -25.79
C ASP A 12 -32.70 71.38 -26.62
N GLY A 13 -33.75 70.60 -26.29
CA GLY A 13 -34.31 69.60 -27.20
C GLY A 13 -34.96 68.34 -26.58
N SER A 14 -36.03 68.47 -25.80
CA SER A 14 -36.99 67.36 -25.53
C SER A 14 -38.27 67.54 -26.40
N PRO A 15 -39.32 66.70 -26.36
CA PRO A 15 -39.47 65.33 -25.82
C PRO A 15 -40.19 64.37 -26.82
N SER A 16 -40.47 63.12 -26.43
CA SER A 16 -41.78 62.51 -26.72
C SER A 16 -42.05 61.26 -25.88
N GLU A 17 -43.11 61.35 -25.07
CA GLU A 17 -43.69 60.30 -24.24
C GLU A 17 -44.77 59.54 -25.03
N VAL A 18 -44.92 58.23 -24.82
CA VAL A 18 -46.14 57.50 -25.23
C VAL A 18 -46.78 56.87 -24.00
N VAL A 19 -47.89 57.46 -23.60
CA VAL A 19 -48.65 57.13 -22.40
C VAL A 19 -49.46 55.85 -22.60
N GLY A 20 -49.34 54.91 -21.65
CA GLY A 20 -50.24 53.77 -21.49
C GLY A 20 -50.94 53.84 -20.13
N ALA A 21 -52.12 54.45 -20.08
CA ALA A 21 -52.85 54.66 -18.82
C ALA A 21 -53.69 53.44 -18.42
N HIS A 22 -53.64 53.04 -17.14
CA HIS A 22 -54.68 52.25 -16.49
C HIS A 22 -54.93 52.70 -15.04
N ALA A 23 -56.15 52.45 -14.58
CA ALA A 23 -56.85 53.15 -13.49
C ALA A 23 -56.32 52.90 -12.07
N PRO A 24 -56.65 53.78 -11.09
CA PRO A 24 -56.09 53.72 -9.73
C PRO A 24 -56.85 52.72 -8.84
N GLY A 25 -56.11 51.87 -8.12
CA GLY A 25 -56.70 50.98 -7.12
C GLY A 25 -55.65 50.18 -6.34
N ALA A 26 -55.84 50.09 -5.02
CA ALA A 26 -55.12 49.20 -4.10
C ALA A 26 -53.57 49.26 -4.12
N ARG A 27 -52.99 50.30 -3.46
CA ARG A 27 -51.65 50.15 -2.86
C ARG A 27 -51.72 49.11 -1.74
N ALA A 28 -51.38 47.86 -2.04
CA ALA A 28 -51.19 46.83 -1.03
C ALA A 28 -50.05 47.23 -0.09
N VAL A 29 -50.39 47.69 1.12
CA VAL A 29 -49.41 48.01 2.16
C VAL A 29 -48.73 46.71 2.59
N LYS A 30 -47.53 46.44 2.03
CA LYS A 30 -46.65 45.38 2.52
C LYS A 30 -46.20 45.76 3.94
N THR A 31 -46.92 45.26 4.93
CA THR A 31 -46.54 45.36 6.34
C THR A 31 -45.29 44.54 6.59
N TYR A 32 -44.12 45.14 6.37
CA TYR A 32 -42.84 44.57 6.79
C TYR A 32 -42.82 44.52 8.32
N ARG A 33 -43.28 43.39 8.88
CA ARG A 33 -43.19 43.10 10.31
C ARG A 33 -41.72 43.21 10.71
N GLN A 34 -41.40 44.25 11.48
CA GLN A 34 -40.01 44.60 11.82
C GLN A 34 -39.35 43.38 12.48
N PRO A 35 -38.25 42.85 11.92
CA PRO A 35 -37.62 41.65 12.48
C PRO A 35 -37.10 41.95 13.87
N ASN A 36 -37.45 41.09 14.83
CA ASN A 36 -37.07 41.19 16.24
C ASN A 36 -35.57 41.52 16.40
N ARG A 37 -35.20 42.31 17.41
CA ARG A 37 -33.82 42.79 17.61
C ARG A 37 -32.78 41.65 17.58
N LEU A 38 -33.12 40.50 18.15
CA LEU A 38 -32.30 39.27 18.10
C LEU A 38 -32.03 38.76 16.67
N VAL A 39 -33.01 38.82 15.76
CA VAL A 39 -32.84 38.39 14.35
C VAL A 39 -31.94 39.34 13.58
N ARG A 40 -32.00 40.66 13.88
CA ARG A 40 -31.05 41.63 13.32
C ARG A 40 -29.62 41.38 13.83
N LEU A 41 -29.46 41.16 15.13
CA LEU A 41 -28.15 40.86 15.75
C LEU A 41 -27.57 39.54 15.24
N TRP A 42 -28.37 38.48 15.15
CA TRP A 42 -27.95 37.18 14.60
C TRP A 42 -27.48 37.29 13.15
N ARG A 43 -28.13 38.13 12.34
CA ARG A 43 -27.71 38.41 10.97
C ARG A 43 -26.44 39.27 10.90
N SER A 44 -26.26 40.27 11.79
CA SER A 44 -25.05 41.10 11.78
C SER A 44 -23.80 40.37 12.27
N ILE A 45 -23.95 39.36 13.14
CA ILE A 45 -22.86 38.47 13.59
C ILE A 45 -22.55 37.37 12.55
N GLY A 46 -23.27 37.33 11.42
CA GLY A 46 -23.06 36.33 10.38
C GLY A 46 -23.65 34.96 10.72
N GLY A 47 -24.58 34.87 11.68
CA GLY A 47 -25.15 33.62 12.18
C GLY A 47 -25.81 32.72 11.13
N GLY A 48 -26.05 33.20 9.91
CA GLY A 48 -26.42 32.39 8.76
C GLY A 48 -25.34 31.39 8.33
N SER A 49 -24.06 31.78 8.32
CA SER A 49 -22.94 30.88 8.01
C SER A 49 -22.70 29.87 9.13
N LEU A 50 -22.91 30.29 10.40
CA LEU A 50 -22.88 29.38 11.55
C LEU A 50 -23.97 28.30 11.44
N THR A 51 -25.21 28.68 11.13
CA THR A 51 -26.29 27.69 10.93
C THR A 51 -26.02 26.76 9.74
N LEU A 52 -25.45 27.27 8.64
CA LEU A 52 -25.10 26.45 7.48
C LEU A 52 -23.98 25.45 7.81
N SER A 53 -22.96 25.89 8.55
CA SER A 53 -21.86 25.03 9.01
C SER A 53 -22.36 23.90 9.93
N ILE A 54 -23.20 24.22 10.91
CA ILE A 54 -23.78 23.22 11.83
C ILE A 54 -24.61 22.19 11.05
N LEU A 55 -25.44 22.66 10.10
CA LEU A 55 -26.30 21.78 9.28
C LEU A 55 -25.45 20.82 8.42
N PHE A 56 -24.35 21.30 7.84
CA PHE A 56 -23.41 20.45 7.09
C PHE A 56 -22.75 19.37 7.96
N HIS A 57 -22.29 19.72 9.17
CA HIS A 57 -21.68 18.75 10.09
C HIS A 57 -22.69 17.69 10.57
N VAL A 58 -23.93 18.09 10.89
CA VAL A 58 -25.01 17.15 11.24
C VAL A 58 -25.32 16.21 10.06
N GLY A 59 -25.35 16.74 8.82
CA GLY A 59 -25.53 15.93 7.62
C GLY A 59 -24.46 14.86 7.44
N LEU A 60 -23.18 15.19 7.66
CA LEU A 60 -22.08 14.23 7.62
C LEU A 60 -22.19 13.13 8.68
N VAL A 61 -22.60 13.47 9.90
CA VAL A 61 -22.81 12.49 10.99
C VAL A 61 -23.94 11.52 10.66
N VAL A 62 -25.05 12.02 10.13
CA VAL A 62 -26.20 11.18 9.70
C VAL A 62 -25.79 10.25 8.55
N ALA A 63 -25.07 10.76 7.54
CA ALA A 63 -24.58 9.97 6.43
C ALA A 63 -23.62 8.85 6.88
N ALA A 64 -22.67 9.17 7.77
CA ALA A 64 -21.76 8.17 8.34
C ALA A 64 -22.52 7.10 9.15
N GLY A 65 -23.50 7.51 9.97
CA GLY A 65 -24.35 6.58 10.72
C GLY A 65 -25.16 5.64 9.82
N PHE A 66 -25.70 6.16 8.72
CA PHE A 66 -26.44 5.35 7.73
C PHE A 66 -25.54 4.32 7.03
N ILE A 67 -24.31 4.70 6.65
CA ILE A 67 -23.34 3.77 6.04
C ILE A 67 -22.97 2.63 7.03
N VAL A 68 -22.75 2.95 8.30
CA VAL A 68 -22.45 1.95 9.35
C VAL A 68 -23.65 1.02 9.58
N PHE A 69 -24.87 1.56 9.64
CA PHE A 69 -26.08 0.76 9.81
C PHE A 69 -26.32 -0.17 8.60
N ALA A 70 -26.24 0.36 7.38
CA ALA A 70 -26.43 -0.42 6.16
C ALA A 70 -25.35 -1.52 6.00
N SER A 71 -24.09 -1.24 6.33
CA SER A 71 -23.03 -2.27 6.25
C SER A 71 -23.18 -3.36 7.31
N LYS A 72 -23.72 -3.05 8.50
CA LYS A 72 -23.85 -4.05 9.59
C LYS A 72 -25.10 -4.93 9.52
N VAL A 73 -26.16 -4.53 8.81
CA VAL A 73 -27.38 -5.34 8.67
C VAL A 73 -27.29 -6.39 7.55
N TYR A 74 -26.38 -6.23 6.58
CA TYR A 74 -26.25 -7.14 5.42
C TYR A 74 -25.12 -8.18 5.52
N GLU A 75 -24.36 -8.23 6.62
CA GLU A 75 -23.45 -9.34 6.91
C GLU A 75 -24.27 -10.59 7.28
N LYS A 76 -24.63 -11.41 6.27
CA LYS A 76 -25.18 -12.76 6.46
C LYS A 76 -24.20 -13.53 7.35
N GLN A 77 -24.59 -13.78 8.60
CA GLN A 77 -23.77 -14.54 9.54
C GLN A 77 -23.61 -15.98 9.01
N ILE A 78 -22.44 -16.27 8.44
CA ILE A 78 -22.03 -17.63 8.16
C ILE A 78 -21.34 -18.13 9.41
N ASP A 79 -22.06 -18.93 10.19
CA ASP A 79 -21.57 -19.57 11.40
C ASP A 79 -20.50 -20.61 11.02
N PHE A 80 -19.24 -20.26 11.26
CA PHE A 80 -18.07 -21.10 10.98
C PHE A 80 -17.54 -21.78 12.24
N LEU A 81 -18.40 -22.14 13.20
CA LEU A 81 -18.01 -23.00 14.32
C LEU A 81 -18.06 -24.49 13.92
N PRO A 82 -16.92 -25.21 13.92
CA PRO A 82 -16.90 -26.67 13.84
C PRO A 82 -17.32 -27.24 15.20
N GLY A 83 -18.59 -27.05 15.59
CA GLY A 83 -19.04 -27.28 16.96
C GLY A 83 -20.49 -26.93 17.25
N GLY A 84 -21.44 -27.55 16.56
CA GLY A 84 -22.75 -27.88 17.15
C GLY A 84 -23.72 -26.75 17.54
N GLY A 85 -23.63 -25.54 16.95
CA GLY A 85 -24.58 -24.45 17.24
C GLY A 85 -25.99 -24.63 16.67
N THR A 86 -26.16 -25.44 15.62
CA THR A 86 -27.46 -25.64 14.92
C THR A 86 -27.68 -27.11 14.52
N GLN A 87 -28.95 -27.53 14.41
CA GLN A 87 -29.31 -28.90 13.96
C GLN A 87 -28.71 -29.26 12.58
N GLN A 88 -28.46 -28.26 11.73
CA GLN A 88 -27.90 -28.46 10.40
C GLN A 88 -26.36 -28.64 10.46
N GLY A 89 -25.67 -27.90 11.34
CA GLY A 89 -24.25 -28.09 11.60
C GLY A 89 -23.94 -29.47 12.20
N ALA A 90 -24.75 -29.95 13.15
CA ALA A 90 -24.58 -31.26 13.76
C ALA A 90 -24.64 -32.42 12.73
N LYS A 91 -25.58 -32.35 11.78
CA LYS A 91 -25.69 -33.33 10.68
C LYS A 91 -24.48 -33.26 9.73
N ALA A 92 -24.04 -32.06 9.37
CA ALA A 92 -22.87 -31.87 8.51
C ALA A 92 -21.58 -32.42 9.16
N SER A 93 -21.35 -32.16 10.45
CA SER A 93 -20.18 -32.69 11.18
C SER A 93 -20.19 -34.22 11.25
N ALA A 94 -21.35 -34.84 11.50
CA ALA A 94 -21.48 -36.30 11.52
C ALA A 94 -21.19 -36.93 10.14
N GLU A 95 -21.70 -36.34 9.06
CA GLU A 95 -21.47 -36.82 7.70
C GLU A 95 -20.00 -36.68 7.27
N LEU A 96 -19.34 -35.60 7.68
CA LEU A 96 -17.92 -35.35 7.40
C LEU A 96 -17.01 -36.31 8.19
N ALA A 97 -17.32 -36.57 9.46
CA ALA A 97 -16.63 -37.57 10.28
C ALA A 97 -16.73 -38.97 9.65
N HIS A 98 -17.93 -39.39 9.23
CA HIS A 98 -18.14 -40.66 8.53
C HIS A 98 -17.34 -40.73 7.21
N LYS A 99 -17.37 -39.68 6.39
CA LYS A 99 -16.58 -39.60 5.14
C LYS A 99 -15.07 -39.68 5.39
N VAL A 100 -14.56 -39.09 6.47
CA VAL A 100 -13.13 -39.20 6.85
C VAL A 100 -12.78 -40.61 7.33
N GLN A 101 -13.65 -41.23 8.15
CA GLN A 101 -13.43 -42.58 8.65
C GLN A 101 -13.44 -43.63 7.53
N VAL A 102 -14.39 -43.56 6.60
CA VAL A 102 -14.44 -44.41 5.39
C VAL A 102 -13.20 -44.21 4.52
N LYS A 103 -12.77 -42.96 4.27
CA LYS A 103 -11.52 -42.70 3.52
C LYS A 103 -10.27 -43.23 4.22
N ARG A 104 -10.23 -43.21 5.56
CA ARG A 104 -9.13 -43.78 6.35
C ARG A 104 -9.11 -45.31 6.22
N GLN A 105 -10.26 -45.98 6.33
CA GLN A 105 -10.38 -47.43 6.13
C GLN A 105 -9.96 -47.86 4.71
N GLN A 106 -10.42 -47.17 3.67
CA GLN A 106 -10.04 -47.44 2.28
C GLN A 106 -8.53 -47.26 2.03
N LYS A 107 -7.88 -46.30 2.71
CA LYS A 107 -6.44 -46.07 2.60
C LYS A 107 -5.63 -47.19 3.27
N VAL A 108 -6.10 -47.70 4.41
CA VAL A 108 -5.51 -48.85 5.13
C VAL A 108 -5.68 -50.16 4.34
N GLN A 109 -6.86 -50.41 3.76
CA GLN A 109 -7.08 -51.59 2.90
C GLN A 109 -6.17 -51.61 1.67
N LYS A 110 -5.87 -50.44 1.07
CA LYS A 110 -4.93 -50.32 -0.06
C LYS A 110 -3.46 -50.37 0.34
N SER A 111 -3.11 -50.23 1.61
CA SER A 111 -1.71 -50.22 2.08
C SER A 111 -1.26 -51.54 2.72
N MET A 112 -2.05 -52.61 2.64
CA MET A 112 -1.60 -53.96 2.98
C MET A 112 -0.72 -54.49 1.83
N PRO A 113 0.61 -54.66 2.02
CA PRO A 113 1.45 -55.21 0.96
C PRO A 113 1.10 -56.67 0.75
N GLN A 114 0.73 -57.04 -0.48
CA GLN A 114 0.62 -58.45 -0.89
C GLN A 114 2.02 -59.07 -0.89
N GLN A 115 2.43 -59.64 0.25
CA GLN A 115 3.65 -60.43 0.34
C GLN A 115 3.50 -61.67 -0.53
N ARG A 116 4.14 -61.66 -1.71
CA ARG A 116 4.29 -62.84 -2.55
C ARG A 116 5.20 -63.84 -1.83
N LEU A 117 4.58 -64.85 -1.22
CA LEU A 117 5.28 -66.03 -0.74
C LEU A 117 5.82 -66.79 -1.97
N ILE A 118 7.14 -66.81 -2.12
CA ILE A 118 7.85 -67.67 -3.06
C ILE A 118 8.50 -68.78 -2.23
N SER A 119 7.95 -69.99 -2.30
CA SER A 119 8.59 -71.18 -1.72
C SER A 119 9.50 -71.85 -2.75
N THR A 120 10.75 -72.10 -2.40
CA THR A 120 11.73 -72.82 -3.24
C THR A 120 12.18 -74.12 -2.59
N SER A 121 11.23 -74.90 -2.06
CA SER A 121 11.43 -76.25 -1.53
C SER A 121 10.10 -76.99 -1.50
N ILE A 122 10.14 -78.32 -1.71
CA ILE A 122 8.95 -79.16 -1.92
C ILE A 122 8.39 -79.72 -0.59
N ASP A 123 9.21 -79.81 0.46
CA ASP A 123 8.85 -80.39 1.77
C ASP A 123 8.78 -79.35 2.91
N ALA A 124 7.89 -78.37 2.78
CA ALA A 124 7.61 -77.39 3.85
C ALA A 124 6.16 -77.52 4.34
N ALA A 125 5.93 -78.41 5.31
CA ALA A 125 4.67 -78.48 6.04
C ALA A 125 4.53 -77.26 6.98
N LEU A 126 3.85 -76.22 6.50
CA LEU A 126 3.56 -75.00 7.26
C LEU A 126 2.09 -74.97 7.68
N THR A 127 1.88 -75.12 8.98
CA THR A 127 0.56 -75.06 9.63
C THR A 127 -0.05 -73.66 9.55
N LEU A 128 -1.35 -73.61 9.34
CA LEU A 128 -2.15 -72.38 9.45
C LEU A 128 -2.25 -71.98 10.93
N PRO A 129 -1.88 -70.75 11.32
CA PRO A 129 -2.29 -70.20 12.61
C PRO A 129 -3.78 -69.86 12.55
N GLU A 130 -4.54 -70.49 13.44
CA GLU A 130 -5.95 -70.19 13.71
C GLU A 130 -6.10 -68.76 14.28
N ALA A 131 -7.23 -68.10 14.00
CA ALA A 131 -7.54 -66.73 14.46
C ALA A 131 -8.54 -66.76 15.64
N PRO A 132 -9.04 -65.64 16.22
CA PRO A 132 -8.50 -64.27 16.41
C PRO A 132 -8.31 -64.06 17.95
N PRO A 133 -8.73 -62.99 18.68
CA PRO A 133 -8.92 -61.55 18.40
C PRO A 133 -8.26 -60.57 19.42
N ALA A 134 -8.48 -59.27 19.21
CA ALA A 134 -8.43 -58.15 20.18
C ALA A 134 -7.05 -57.64 20.70
N MET A 135 -7.06 -56.34 21.06
CA MET A 135 -5.92 -55.51 21.51
C MET A 135 -4.87 -55.26 20.39
N LEU A 136 -4.50 -54.02 20.07
CA LEU A 136 -4.26 -52.89 20.96
C LEU A 136 -5.13 -51.66 20.72
N ASP A 137 -5.67 -51.18 21.83
CA ASP A 137 -6.17 -49.83 22.02
C ASP A 137 -5.00 -48.83 21.82
N MET A 138 -5.10 -47.93 20.85
CA MET A 138 -4.08 -46.89 20.61
C MET A 138 -4.54 -45.57 21.24
N PRO A 139 -3.74 -44.97 22.14
CA PRO A 139 -4.21 -43.89 23.00
C PRO A 139 -4.61 -42.64 22.23
N ASP A 140 -5.72 -42.04 22.67
CA ASP A 140 -6.25 -40.80 22.15
C ASP A 140 -5.39 -39.60 22.55
N PHE A 141 -4.74 -38.97 21.57
CA PHE A 141 -3.86 -37.80 21.76
C PHE A 141 -4.63 -36.49 22.03
N SER A 142 -5.92 -36.56 22.35
CA SER A 142 -6.76 -35.39 22.70
C SER A 142 -6.40 -34.74 24.05
N SER A 143 -5.53 -35.37 24.86
CA SER A 143 -5.21 -34.96 26.23
C SER A 143 -3.96 -34.06 26.39
N LEU A 144 -3.13 -33.86 25.35
CA LEU A 144 -1.97 -32.94 25.42
C LEU A 144 -2.35 -31.47 25.15
N ALA A 145 -3.45 -31.02 25.74
CA ALA A 145 -4.00 -29.68 25.61
C ALA A 145 -4.47 -29.12 26.97
N GLY A 146 -3.67 -29.29 28.03
CA GLY A 146 -4.00 -28.74 29.34
C GLY A 146 -2.86 -28.81 30.37
N GLY A 147 -2.33 -27.63 30.74
CA GLY A 147 -1.76 -27.41 32.08
C GLY A 147 -0.24 -27.56 32.28
N ASP A 148 0.44 -26.42 32.33
CA ASP A 148 1.49 -26.04 33.30
C ASP A 148 2.74 -26.91 33.60
N LYS A 149 3.89 -26.24 33.42
CA LYS A 149 5.08 -26.22 34.31
C LYS A 149 5.93 -27.49 34.48
N LEU A 150 6.91 -27.65 33.59
CA LEU A 150 8.36 -27.87 33.83
C LEU A 150 9.01 -27.78 32.43
N GLY A 151 10.26 -27.33 32.19
CA GLY A 151 11.41 -27.21 33.07
C GLY A 151 12.56 -28.02 32.46
N SER A 152 13.53 -27.34 31.85
CA SER A 152 14.87 -27.84 31.49
C SER A 152 15.06 -28.76 30.25
N THR A 153 16.09 -28.43 29.47
CA THR A 153 17.03 -29.31 28.72
C THR A 153 16.53 -30.37 27.73
N GLY A 154 16.80 -30.14 26.44
CA GLY A 154 17.88 -30.92 25.77
C GLY A 154 17.54 -31.90 24.64
N PHE A 155 18.16 -31.67 23.47
CA PHE A 155 18.55 -32.63 22.42
C PHE A 155 17.50 -33.40 21.59
N GLY A 156 17.76 -33.53 20.28
CA GLY A 156 16.97 -34.39 19.37
C GLY A 156 17.07 -34.05 17.87
N THR A 157 18.27 -34.07 17.30
CA THR A 157 18.57 -33.75 15.88
C THR A 157 17.87 -34.61 14.82
N ALA A 158 17.75 -34.02 13.61
CA ALA A 158 17.65 -34.65 12.28
C ALA A 158 16.27 -35.10 11.75
N GLY A 159 15.72 -34.29 10.84
CA GLY A 159 14.56 -34.62 9.99
C GLY A 159 14.35 -33.56 8.92
N ALA A 160 14.98 -33.70 7.75
CA ALA A 160 14.88 -32.73 6.65
C ALA A 160 13.54 -32.86 5.91
N GLY A 161 12.84 -31.73 5.70
CA GLY A 161 11.55 -31.70 5.01
C GLY A 161 11.00 -30.28 4.89
N GLY A 162 11.54 -29.49 3.96
CA GLY A 162 11.12 -28.11 3.76
C GLY A 162 9.69 -27.98 3.20
N GLY A 163 8.88 -27.13 3.82
CA GLY A 163 7.50 -26.87 3.39
C GLY A 163 6.85 -25.73 4.16
N PHE A 164 7.15 -24.48 3.79
CA PHE A 164 6.55 -23.27 4.40
C PHE A 164 5.10 -23.06 3.91
N GLY A 165 4.20 -23.95 4.32
CA GLY A 165 2.75 -23.84 4.12
C GLY A 165 2.06 -23.24 5.34
N SER A 166 2.18 -21.93 5.57
CA SER A 166 1.40 -21.27 6.63
C SER A 166 -0.05 -21.05 6.18
N GLY A 167 -0.88 -22.08 6.38
CA GLY A 167 -2.33 -21.95 6.27
C GLY A 167 -2.86 -20.87 7.23
N VAL A 168 -3.82 -20.07 6.74
CA VAL A 168 -4.46 -19.01 7.53
C VAL A 168 -5.51 -19.62 8.46
N GLY A 169 -5.08 -20.09 9.61
CA GLY A 169 -5.94 -20.42 10.75
C GLY A 169 -6.17 -19.18 11.62
N MET A 170 -7.22 -18.41 11.35
CA MET A 170 -7.48 -17.15 12.05
C MET A 170 -8.35 -17.38 13.29
N GLY A 171 -7.71 -17.70 14.42
CA GLY A 171 -8.38 -18.07 15.67
C GLY A 171 -7.59 -17.68 16.93
N ALA A 172 -7.30 -16.40 17.12
CA ALA A 172 -6.71 -15.87 18.36
C ALA A 172 -7.01 -14.37 18.57
N MET A 173 -8.21 -14.06 19.06
CA MET A 173 -8.50 -12.75 19.68
C MET A 173 -8.09 -12.76 21.16
N SER A 174 -6.80 -13.01 21.44
CA SER A 174 -6.15 -12.66 22.72
C SER A 174 -4.63 -12.72 22.54
N GLY A 175 -3.94 -11.59 22.76
CA GLY A 175 -2.51 -11.45 22.47
C GLY A 175 -2.21 -11.24 20.98
N ARG A 176 -1.83 -10.02 20.58
CA ARG A 176 -1.48 -9.71 19.18
C ARG A 176 -0.15 -10.36 18.77
N ALA A 177 -0.20 -11.57 18.24
CA ALA A 177 0.87 -12.11 17.41
C ALA A 177 0.89 -11.38 16.06
N PHE A 178 1.46 -10.17 16.02
CA PHE A 178 1.82 -9.54 14.75
C PHE A 178 2.83 -10.44 14.04
N LYS A 179 2.44 -11.03 12.90
CA LYS A 179 3.43 -11.57 11.96
C LYS A 179 4.30 -10.39 11.51
N PRO A 180 5.62 -10.42 11.66
CA PRO A 180 6.45 -9.31 11.23
C PRO A 180 6.31 -9.09 9.72
N LEU A 181 6.22 -7.84 9.27
CA LEU A 181 6.26 -7.55 7.84
C LEU A 181 7.66 -7.89 7.34
N MET A 182 7.74 -8.78 6.33
CA MET A 182 8.99 -9.15 5.70
C MET A 182 9.04 -8.59 4.29
N MET A 183 10.04 -7.78 3.96
CA MET A 183 10.24 -7.23 2.61
C MET A 183 11.54 -7.80 2.04
N PHE A 184 11.48 -8.50 0.90
CA PHE A 184 12.62 -9.24 0.33
C PHE A 184 13.25 -10.24 1.32
N GLY A 185 12.42 -10.93 2.10
CA GLY A 185 12.86 -11.90 3.10
C GLY A 185 13.57 -11.31 4.33
N LYS A 186 13.60 -9.98 4.48
CA LYS A 186 14.09 -9.30 5.68
C LYS A 186 12.93 -8.75 6.49
N GLU A 187 12.95 -9.00 7.79
CA GLU A 187 11.97 -8.48 8.75
C GLU A 187 12.12 -6.96 8.96
N LEU A 188 11.00 -6.24 8.91
CA LEU A 188 10.91 -4.83 9.22
C LEU A 188 10.42 -4.65 10.67
N LYS A 189 11.35 -4.32 11.56
CA LYS A 189 11.15 -4.31 13.02
C LYS A 189 10.02 -3.38 13.44
N ASP A 190 9.07 -3.89 14.23
CA ASP A 190 7.88 -3.18 14.75
C ASP A 190 6.99 -2.49 13.70
N THR A 191 7.08 -2.89 12.43
CA THR A 191 6.32 -2.24 11.35
C THR A 191 4.86 -2.69 11.35
N ARG A 192 3.92 -1.75 11.22
CA ARG A 192 2.48 -2.04 11.07
C ARG A 192 1.88 -1.42 9.80
N LYS A 193 2.42 -0.29 9.34
CA LYS A 193 2.06 0.36 8.08
C LYS A 193 3.34 0.72 7.33
N ILE A 194 3.57 0.07 6.19
CA ILE A 194 4.69 0.38 5.29
C ILE A 194 4.23 1.32 4.18
N ALA A 195 5.09 2.25 3.77
CA ALA A 195 5.03 2.94 2.49
C ALA A 195 6.36 2.77 1.75
N VAL A 196 6.31 2.62 0.43
CA VAL A 196 7.52 2.53 -0.41
C VAL A 196 7.73 3.84 -1.15
N VAL A 197 8.97 4.32 -1.14
CA VAL A 197 9.46 5.42 -1.98
C VAL A 197 10.48 4.81 -2.93
N MET A 198 10.26 4.91 -4.24
CA MET A 198 11.08 4.20 -5.23
C MET A 198 11.61 5.12 -6.33
N ASP A 199 12.91 5.00 -6.58
CA ASP A 199 13.55 5.59 -7.75
C ASP A 199 13.05 4.92 -9.05
N VAL A 200 12.57 5.74 -9.97
CA VAL A 200 12.23 5.40 -11.37
C VAL A 200 13.14 6.15 -12.35
N SER A 201 14.41 6.34 -11.97
CA SER A 201 15.47 6.62 -12.93
C SER A 201 15.66 5.42 -13.87
N ARG A 202 16.18 5.66 -15.08
CA ARG A 202 16.27 4.65 -16.15
C ARG A 202 17.05 3.38 -15.78
N SER A 203 17.96 3.46 -14.81
CA SER A 203 18.69 2.32 -14.23
C SER A 203 17.83 1.47 -13.28
N MET A 204 16.80 2.08 -12.69
CA MET A 204 16.02 1.59 -11.55
C MET A 204 14.62 1.11 -11.92
N THR A 205 13.99 1.67 -12.96
CA THR A 205 12.62 1.33 -13.39
C THR A 205 12.40 -0.17 -13.67
N LYS A 206 13.45 -0.89 -14.10
CA LYS A 206 13.42 -2.35 -14.27
C LYS A 206 13.12 -3.14 -12.98
N PHE A 207 13.40 -2.59 -11.80
CA PHE A 207 13.11 -3.22 -10.52
C PHE A 207 11.68 -2.92 -10.04
N LEU A 208 10.99 -1.94 -10.63
CA LEU A 208 9.68 -1.47 -10.17
C LEU A 208 8.61 -2.58 -10.13
N PRO A 209 8.50 -3.47 -11.14
CA PRO A 209 7.59 -4.61 -11.07
C PRO A 209 7.88 -5.58 -9.92
N LEU A 210 9.15 -5.72 -9.52
CA LEU A 210 9.56 -6.61 -8.43
C LEU A 210 9.22 -5.99 -7.07
N VAL A 211 9.57 -4.71 -6.87
CA VAL A 211 9.27 -3.96 -5.65
C VAL A 211 7.76 -3.83 -5.43
N ALA A 212 6.98 -3.51 -6.48
CA ALA A 212 5.53 -3.41 -6.39
C ALA A 212 4.88 -4.76 -6.03
N LYS A 213 5.30 -5.87 -6.66
CA LYS A 213 4.77 -7.21 -6.35
C LYS A 213 5.09 -7.67 -4.93
N GLU A 214 6.31 -7.42 -4.45
CA GLU A 214 6.67 -7.76 -3.08
C GLU A 214 5.90 -6.87 -2.08
N LEU A 215 5.73 -5.57 -2.38
CA LEU A 215 4.92 -4.67 -1.56
C LEU A 215 3.46 -5.15 -1.49
N ASP A 216 2.84 -5.48 -2.62
CA ASP A 216 1.44 -5.91 -2.66
C ASP A 216 1.20 -7.29 -2.03
N LYS A 217 2.23 -8.14 -1.98
CA LYS A 217 2.24 -9.42 -1.25
C LYS A 217 2.35 -9.24 0.27
N VAL A 218 3.07 -8.21 0.73
CA VAL A 218 3.40 -8.00 2.15
C VAL A 218 2.40 -7.05 2.83
N ALA A 219 1.96 -6.03 2.11
CA ALA A 219 1.01 -5.02 2.54
C ALA A 219 0.19 -4.53 1.34
N TYR A 220 -0.82 -5.31 0.95
CA TYR A 220 -1.68 -4.99 -0.19
C TYR A 220 -2.32 -3.59 -0.06
N GLY A 221 -2.15 -2.76 -1.10
CA GLY A 221 -2.66 -1.39 -1.11
C GLY A 221 -1.84 -0.39 -0.29
N SER A 222 -0.66 -0.77 0.23
CA SER A 222 0.26 0.20 0.84
C SER A 222 0.71 1.28 -0.16
N PRO A 223 1.02 2.49 0.31
CA PRO A 223 1.48 3.56 -0.56
C PRO A 223 2.77 3.24 -1.31
N LEU A 224 2.80 3.58 -2.61
CA LEU A 224 3.99 3.57 -3.44
C LEU A 224 4.17 4.95 -4.09
N VAL A 225 5.25 5.64 -3.76
CA VAL A 225 5.58 6.96 -4.34
C VAL A 225 6.79 6.80 -5.27
N LEU A 226 6.54 7.02 -6.56
CA LEU A 226 7.53 7.02 -7.62
C LEU A 226 8.19 8.39 -7.69
N TYR A 227 9.52 8.44 -7.78
CA TYR A 227 10.26 9.68 -7.94
C TYR A 227 11.55 9.39 -8.72
N PHE A 228 12.21 10.40 -9.27
CA PHE A 228 13.35 10.19 -10.19
C PHE A 228 14.66 10.69 -9.58
N GLY A 229 15.67 9.81 -9.50
CA GLY A 229 16.98 10.05 -8.88
C GLY A 229 17.04 9.53 -7.44
N CYS A 230 17.94 10.06 -6.62
CA CYS A 230 18.00 9.73 -5.19
C CYS A 230 18.62 10.81 -4.28
N GLY A 231 18.95 11.98 -4.84
CA GLY A 231 19.70 12.98 -4.09
C GLY A 231 18.85 13.75 -3.07
N LEU A 232 19.54 14.32 -2.09
CA LEU A 232 18.97 15.07 -0.97
C LEU A 232 19.66 16.43 -0.89
N VAL A 233 19.36 17.31 -1.83
CA VAL A 233 19.94 18.66 -1.96
C VAL A 233 18.87 19.70 -1.62
N LYS A 234 19.28 20.78 -0.96
CA LYS A 234 18.40 21.92 -0.70
C LYS A 234 18.22 22.71 -2.01
N PRO A 235 16.98 22.92 -2.50
CA PRO A 235 16.78 23.58 -3.78
C PRO A 235 17.15 25.06 -3.70
N LYS A 236 17.80 25.58 -4.74
CA LYS A 236 18.18 27.00 -4.84
C LYS A 236 16.98 27.94 -5.08
N GLU A 237 15.92 27.40 -5.63
CA GLU A 237 14.66 28.10 -5.97
C GLU A 237 13.48 27.28 -5.47
N LYS A 238 12.27 27.86 -5.44
CA LYS A 238 11.07 27.08 -5.15
C LYS A 238 10.82 26.03 -6.24
N ILE A 239 11.04 24.76 -5.91
CA ILE A 239 10.64 23.61 -6.73
C ILE A 239 9.14 23.36 -6.61
N ASP A 240 8.63 22.54 -7.52
CA ASP A 240 7.22 22.12 -7.54
C ASP A 240 7.14 20.75 -6.85
N ASP A 241 6.71 20.71 -5.59
CA ASP A 241 6.61 19.48 -4.79
C ASP A 241 5.25 18.76 -4.94
N ASP A 242 4.49 19.07 -6.00
CA ASP A 242 3.21 18.42 -6.30
C ASP A 242 3.34 16.90 -6.52
N ILE A 243 2.56 16.16 -5.73
CA ILE A 243 2.46 14.70 -5.78
C ILE A 243 1.13 14.33 -6.42
N ASN A 244 1.23 13.62 -7.54
CA ASN A 244 0.12 13.35 -8.44
C ASN A 244 -0.18 11.84 -8.44
N PRO A 245 -1.44 11.40 -8.41
CA PRO A 245 -1.76 9.98 -8.53
C PRO A 245 -1.45 9.47 -9.94
N VAL A 246 -1.04 8.21 -10.07
CA VAL A 246 -0.76 7.58 -11.38
C VAL A 246 -1.98 7.51 -12.32
N SER A 247 -3.19 7.65 -11.77
CA SER A 247 -4.44 7.75 -12.53
C SER A 247 -4.66 9.11 -13.21
N SER A 248 -3.80 10.11 -12.96
CA SER A 248 -3.88 11.42 -13.62
C SER A 248 -3.25 11.40 -15.02
N ASP A 249 -3.79 12.21 -15.94
CA ASP A 249 -3.25 12.34 -17.31
C ASP A 249 -1.77 12.78 -17.33
N LYS A 250 -1.34 13.50 -16.29
CA LYS A 250 0.06 13.87 -16.07
C LYS A 250 1.00 12.65 -16.04
N PHE A 251 0.53 11.48 -15.56
CA PHE A 251 1.38 10.28 -15.46
C PHE A 251 1.87 9.78 -16.83
N ARG A 252 1.05 9.89 -17.89
CA ARG A 252 1.46 9.58 -19.27
C ARG A 252 2.58 10.49 -19.74
N THR A 253 2.47 11.79 -19.44
CA THR A 253 3.52 12.77 -19.77
C THR A 253 4.80 12.47 -18.99
N PHE A 254 4.70 12.27 -17.68
CA PHE A 254 5.83 11.91 -16.82
C PHE A 254 6.56 10.67 -17.36
N TRP A 255 5.83 9.58 -17.58
CA TRP A 255 6.41 8.32 -18.00
C TRP A 255 7.08 8.41 -19.37
N GLN A 256 6.37 8.92 -20.38
CA GLN A 256 6.90 9.03 -21.74
C GLN A 256 8.16 9.90 -21.82
N VAL A 257 8.18 11.02 -21.08
CA VAL A 257 9.25 11.99 -21.12
C VAL A 257 10.49 11.48 -20.38
N TRP A 258 10.36 11.00 -19.15
CA TRP A 258 11.52 10.71 -18.29
C TRP A 258 12.15 9.34 -18.52
N GLU A 259 11.32 8.31 -18.75
CA GLU A 259 11.79 6.98 -19.20
C GLU A 259 12.23 6.97 -20.66
N GLY A 260 11.80 7.97 -21.44
CA GLY A 260 12.22 8.19 -22.82
C GLY A 260 13.67 8.66 -22.95
N LYS A 261 14.02 9.27 -24.09
CA LYS A 261 15.39 9.75 -24.37
C LYS A 261 15.65 11.21 -23.97
N THR A 262 14.71 11.86 -23.28
CA THR A 262 14.79 13.30 -22.92
C THR A 262 16.05 13.62 -22.12
N PRO A 263 16.78 14.71 -22.42
CA PRO A 263 17.90 15.15 -21.58
C PRO A 263 17.44 15.50 -20.16
N LEU A 264 18.14 15.01 -19.14
CA LEU A 264 17.82 15.29 -17.73
C LEU A 264 18.19 16.73 -17.31
N LYS A 265 19.07 17.38 -18.07
CA LYS A 265 19.53 18.76 -17.86
C LYS A 265 18.81 19.72 -18.82
N ILE A 266 17.53 19.98 -18.54
CA ILE A 266 16.72 21.00 -19.22
C ILE A 266 16.18 22.03 -18.22
N SER A 267 15.93 23.25 -18.70
CA SER A 267 15.39 24.34 -17.88
C SER A 267 13.96 24.06 -17.40
N LYS A 268 13.53 24.78 -16.36
CA LYS A 268 12.18 24.70 -15.80
C LYS A 268 11.10 25.09 -16.83
N GLU A 269 11.42 26.02 -17.73
CA GLU A 269 10.51 26.47 -18.79
C GLU A 269 10.37 25.47 -19.93
N GLU A 270 11.48 24.89 -20.39
CA GLU A 270 11.45 23.81 -21.38
C GLU A 270 10.67 22.61 -20.84
N ARG A 271 10.89 22.26 -19.57
CA ARG A 271 10.16 21.18 -18.90
C ARG A 271 8.65 21.36 -18.93
N LYS A 272 8.15 22.58 -18.69
CA LYS A 272 6.72 22.92 -18.77
C LYS A 272 6.13 22.85 -20.19
N LYS A 273 6.98 22.89 -21.23
CA LYS A 273 6.55 22.74 -22.64
C LYS A 273 6.40 21.26 -23.04
N LEU A 274 6.98 20.33 -22.27
CA LEU A 274 6.87 18.90 -22.54
C LEU A 274 5.47 18.39 -22.18
N LYS A 275 4.86 17.65 -23.11
CA LYS A 275 3.53 17.06 -23.01
C LYS A 275 3.58 15.64 -23.58
N TYR A 276 2.66 14.80 -23.14
CA TYR A 276 2.41 13.51 -23.75
C TYR A 276 2.10 13.64 -25.25
N ASP A 277 2.75 12.81 -26.05
CA ASP A 277 2.65 12.75 -27.51
C ASP A 277 2.16 11.36 -27.92
N PRO A 278 0.89 11.19 -28.31
CA PRO A 278 0.32 9.88 -28.63
C PRO A 278 0.93 9.22 -29.88
N ALA A 279 1.67 9.98 -30.71
CA ALA A 279 2.36 9.40 -31.88
C ALA A 279 3.71 8.74 -31.51
N LYS A 280 4.21 8.94 -30.29
CA LYS A 280 5.45 8.32 -29.80
C LYS A 280 5.17 7.08 -28.95
N PRO A 281 5.92 5.97 -29.13
CA PRO A 281 5.72 4.76 -28.34
C PRO A 281 5.96 5.01 -26.85
N MET A 282 5.22 4.30 -25.99
CA MET A 282 5.43 4.34 -24.55
C MET A 282 6.72 3.58 -24.19
N PRO A 283 7.71 4.22 -23.53
CA PRO A 283 8.86 3.48 -22.99
C PRO A 283 8.38 2.48 -21.94
N LEU A 284 8.84 1.22 -22.00
CA LEU A 284 8.52 0.19 -21.00
C LEU A 284 7.01 0.05 -20.73
N GLU A 285 6.18 0.03 -21.78
CA GLU A 285 4.71 0.02 -21.73
C GLU A 285 4.11 -0.97 -20.72
N ALA A 286 4.58 -2.22 -20.68
CA ALA A 286 4.11 -3.22 -19.73
C ALA A 286 4.34 -2.85 -18.24
N ILE A 287 5.33 -1.99 -17.93
CA ILE A 287 5.54 -1.45 -16.57
C ILE A 287 4.61 -0.25 -16.35
N TYR A 288 4.42 0.62 -17.35
CA TYR A 288 3.45 1.71 -17.30
C TYR A 288 2.03 1.20 -17.03
N ASP A 289 1.58 0.15 -17.73
CA ASP A 289 0.26 -0.45 -17.55
C ASP A 289 0.09 -1.03 -16.14
N MET A 290 1.11 -1.74 -15.65
CA MET A 290 1.13 -2.28 -14.28
C MET A 290 1.01 -1.16 -13.23
N MET A 291 1.73 -0.05 -13.41
CA MET A 291 1.71 1.06 -12.46
C MET A 291 0.44 1.89 -12.54
N SER A 292 -0.05 2.23 -13.74
CA SER A 292 -1.25 3.04 -13.94
C SER A 292 -2.51 2.38 -13.38
N GLN A 293 -2.56 1.03 -13.36
CA GLN A 293 -3.64 0.25 -12.76
C GLN A 293 -3.48 0.06 -11.23
N ARG A 294 -2.28 0.27 -10.68
CA ARG A 294 -2.01 0.02 -9.25
C ARG A 294 -2.57 1.14 -8.37
N ARG A 295 -3.57 0.80 -7.55
CA ARG A 295 -4.15 1.68 -6.52
C ARG A 295 -3.08 2.14 -5.51
N ASN A 296 -3.31 3.30 -4.90
CA ASN A 296 -2.39 3.89 -3.91
C ASN A 296 -0.95 3.98 -4.43
N THR A 297 -0.83 4.49 -5.66
CA THR A 297 0.44 4.79 -6.31
C THR A 297 0.42 6.25 -6.75
N TRP A 298 1.48 6.97 -6.45
CA TRP A 298 1.67 8.39 -6.80
C TRP A 298 3.04 8.59 -7.42
N PHE A 299 3.24 9.73 -8.06
CA PHE A 299 4.54 10.17 -8.55
C PHE A 299 4.78 11.64 -8.24
N VAL A 300 6.05 11.99 -8.02
CA VAL A 300 6.51 13.38 -7.97
C VAL A 300 6.85 13.82 -9.40
N GLU A 301 6.43 15.01 -9.81
CA GLU A 301 6.89 15.57 -11.09
C GLU A 301 8.42 15.75 -11.10
N PHE A 302 9.06 15.56 -12.26
CA PHE A 302 10.51 15.64 -12.35
C PHE A 302 10.99 17.06 -12.04
N ASN A 303 11.58 17.25 -10.86
CA ASN A 303 12.21 18.51 -10.47
C ASN A 303 13.73 18.51 -10.75
N GLY A 304 14.30 17.32 -10.95
CA GLY A 304 15.74 17.05 -11.01
C GLY A 304 16.05 15.85 -10.12
N ILE A 305 17.19 15.21 -10.34
CA ILE A 305 17.60 13.96 -9.66
C ILE A 305 17.93 14.14 -8.16
N THR A 306 17.98 15.38 -7.67
CA THR A 306 18.53 15.75 -6.37
C THR A 306 17.50 16.07 -5.28
N TYR A 307 16.22 15.78 -5.53
CA TYR A 307 15.11 16.22 -4.67
C TYR A 307 14.24 15.06 -4.15
N ALA A 308 14.82 13.88 -3.91
CA ALA A 308 14.14 12.69 -3.40
C ALA A 308 13.39 12.94 -2.06
N TRP A 309 13.82 13.95 -1.30
CA TRP A 309 13.21 14.35 -0.04
C TRP A 309 11.74 14.75 -0.18
N THR A 310 11.28 15.22 -1.35
CA THR A 310 9.85 15.57 -1.56
C THR A 310 8.95 14.35 -1.42
N ALA A 311 9.36 13.20 -1.97
CA ALA A 311 8.65 11.93 -1.82
C ALA A 311 8.69 11.43 -0.37
N LEU A 312 9.84 11.53 0.31
CA LEU A 312 10.03 11.13 1.71
C LEU A 312 9.23 12.01 2.70
N MET A 313 9.04 13.30 2.39
CA MET A 313 8.29 14.25 3.20
C MET A 313 6.80 14.34 2.85
N SER A 314 6.34 13.59 1.85
CA SER A 314 4.97 13.61 1.33
C SER A 314 3.88 13.36 2.39
N LYS A 315 2.63 13.69 2.04
CA LYS A 315 1.44 13.35 2.87
C LYS A 315 1.04 11.90 2.67
N GLU A 316 1.29 11.35 1.48
CA GLU A 316 1.00 9.99 1.04
C GLU A 316 1.72 8.94 1.91
N VAL A 317 2.95 9.23 2.33
CA VAL A 317 3.71 8.36 3.26
C VAL A 317 3.48 8.69 4.74
N MET A 318 2.71 9.73 5.09
CA MET A 318 2.63 10.24 6.47
C MET A 318 1.99 9.25 7.46
N GLU A 319 1.08 8.40 6.99
CA GLU A 319 0.43 7.38 7.83
C GLU A 319 1.28 6.13 8.11
N ALA A 320 2.36 5.92 7.35
CA ALA A 320 3.23 4.77 7.52
C ALA A 320 4.11 4.93 8.77
N ASP A 321 4.28 3.88 9.59
CA ASP A 321 5.32 3.88 10.64
C ASP A 321 6.68 3.45 10.11
N THR A 322 6.74 2.86 8.91
CA THR A 322 7.99 2.57 8.19
C THR A 322 7.93 3.03 6.74
N ILE A 323 8.95 3.79 6.33
CA ILE A 323 9.20 4.13 4.92
C ILE A 323 10.32 3.22 4.42
N TYR A 324 10.10 2.60 3.26
CA TYR A 324 11.04 1.75 2.58
C TYR A 324 11.52 2.43 1.30
N TRP A 325 12.79 2.77 1.23
CA TRP A 325 13.35 3.57 0.14
C TRP A 325 14.28 2.73 -0.76
N PHE A 326 13.86 2.52 -2.00
CA PHE A 326 14.60 1.73 -3.00
C PHE A 326 15.25 2.64 -4.06
N ALA A 327 16.58 2.66 -4.12
CA ALA A 327 17.37 3.58 -4.97
C ALA A 327 18.76 2.99 -5.31
N ASP A 328 19.57 3.70 -6.11
CA ASP A 328 21.00 3.38 -6.33
C ASP A 328 21.99 4.28 -5.53
N PHE A 329 21.49 5.32 -4.85
CA PHE A 329 22.27 6.23 -3.98
C PHE A 329 23.50 6.87 -4.66
N MET A 330 23.42 7.09 -5.98
CA MET A 330 24.47 7.73 -6.79
C MET A 330 24.42 9.26 -6.81
N ASP A 331 23.30 9.88 -6.44
CA ASP A 331 23.14 11.33 -6.49
C ASP A 331 23.70 12.05 -5.26
N LYS A 332 23.95 13.37 -5.41
CA LYS A 332 24.47 14.20 -4.32
C LYS A 332 23.46 14.29 -3.17
N VAL A 333 23.96 14.20 -1.94
CA VAL A 333 23.23 14.54 -0.71
C VAL A 333 23.94 15.67 0.05
N GLU A 334 23.20 16.38 0.90
CA GLU A 334 23.69 17.48 1.73
C GLU A 334 23.20 17.30 3.17
N SER A 335 24.09 17.36 4.15
CA SER A 335 23.79 17.05 5.55
C SER A 335 22.69 17.94 6.15
N GLU A 336 22.63 19.22 5.81
CA GLU A 336 21.54 20.13 6.24
C GLU A 336 20.15 19.60 5.80
N GLN A 337 20.06 19.12 4.55
CA GLN A 337 18.81 18.57 4.02
C GLN A 337 18.50 17.19 4.62
N MET A 338 19.51 16.35 4.86
CA MET A 338 19.34 15.08 5.55
C MET A 338 18.88 15.26 7.00
N GLU A 339 19.41 16.25 7.73
CA GLU A 339 18.95 16.60 9.08
C GLU A 339 17.48 17.05 9.08
N ALA A 340 17.09 17.87 8.09
CA ALA A 340 15.68 18.30 7.93
C ALA A 340 14.74 17.12 7.67
N VAL A 341 15.14 16.15 6.83
CA VAL A 341 14.39 14.89 6.62
C VAL A 341 14.35 14.08 7.93
N LEU A 342 15.48 13.87 8.59
CA LEU A 342 15.59 13.09 9.83
C LEU A 342 14.69 13.67 10.94
N LYS A 343 14.72 14.99 11.14
CA LYS A 343 13.88 15.70 12.11
C LYS A 343 12.39 15.50 11.82
N THR A 344 12.02 15.44 10.54
CA THR A 344 10.65 15.20 10.09
C THR A 344 10.22 13.76 10.34
N LEU A 345 11.06 12.78 9.99
CA LEU A 345 10.83 11.35 10.26
C LEU A 345 10.67 11.10 11.76
N LYS A 346 11.58 11.64 12.60
CA LYS A 346 11.51 11.54 14.07
C LYS A 346 10.23 12.17 14.62
N LYS A 347 9.82 13.35 14.14
CA LYS A 347 8.56 14.00 14.54
C LYS A 347 7.33 13.15 14.19
N ARG A 348 7.35 12.48 13.03
CA ARG A 348 6.29 11.57 12.58
C ARG A 348 6.40 10.15 13.16
N LYS A 349 7.46 9.84 13.94
CA LYS A 349 7.80 8.51 14.47
C LYS A 349 7.97 7.45 13.39
N GLN A 350 8.56 7.83 12.26
CA GLN A 350 8.76 6.95 11.10
C GLN A 350 10.19 6.40 11.06
N LYS A 351 10.32 5.09 10.90
CA LYS A 351 11.60 4.43 10.60
C LYS A 351 11.86 4.47 9.10
N LEU A 352 13.07 4.82 8.67
CA LEU A 352 13.47 4.74 7.26
C LEU A 352 14.36 3.52 7.04
N TYR A 353 13.94 2.61 6.17
CA TYR A 353 14.76 1.52 5.67
C TYR A 353 15.23 1.86 4.26
N ILE A 354 16.48 1.54 3.92
CA ILE A 354 16.99 1.68 2.54
C ILE A 354 17.33 0.32 1.94
N HIS A 355 17.06 0.16 0.65
CA HIS A 355 17.55 -0.95 -0.15
C HIS A 355 18.24 -0.39 -1.39
N ALA A 356 19.55 -0.59 -1.44
CA ALA A 356 20.38 -0.13 -2.53
C ALA A 356 20.45 -1.21 -3.62
N SER A 357 20.09 -0.89 -4.87
CA SER A 357 20.34 -1.80 -6.00
C SER A 357 21.84 -1.95 -6.28
N ARG A 358 22.61 -0.92 -5.93
CA ARG A 358 24.07 -0.83 -5.86
C ARG A 358 24.41 0.18 -4.76
N GLU A 359 25.47 -0.04 -4.00
CA GLU A 359 25.94 0.92 -2.99
C GLU A 359 26.63 2.10 -3.69
N GLY A 360 25.85 3.12 -4.06
CA GLY A 360 26.35 4.33 -4.70
C GLY A 360 27.15 5.25 -3.78
N ARG A 361 27.80 6.28 -4.34
CA ARG A 361 28.74 7.15 -3.62
C ARG A 361 28.18 7.84 -2.36
N SER A 362 26.86 8.02 -2.27
CA SER A 362 26.20 8.66 -1.12
C SER A 362 25.50 7.65 -0.21
N PHE A 363 25.59 6.35 -0.51
CA PHE A 363 24.96 5.28 0.28
C PHE A 363 25.41 5.27 1.75
N ALA A 364 26.73 5.25 2.01
CA ALA A 364 27.25 5.23 3.37
C ALA A 364 26.83 6.50 4.15
N GLN A 365 26.83 7.65 3.49
CA GLN A 365 26.43 8.91 4.11
C GLN A 365 24.93 8.93 4.48
N VAL A 366 24.06 8.49 3.56
CA VAL A 366 22.61 8.34 3.82
C VAL A 366 22.35 7.30 4.92
N ARG A 367 23.11 6.19 4.93
CA ARG A 367 23.01 5.16 5.97
C ARG A 367 23.29 5.75 7.35
N ASP A 368 24.41 6.45 7.50
CA ASP A 368 24.95 6.86 8.80
C ASP A 368 24.31 8.16 9.32
N GLU A 369 24.00 9.13 8.45
CA GLU A 369 23.40 10.41 8.85
C GLU A 369 21.86 10.39 8.91
N LEU A 370 21.18 9.51 8.15
CA LEU A 370 19.72 9.53 8.02
C LEU A 370 19.02 8.21 8.42
N VAL A 371 19.48 7.06 7.94
CA VAL A 371 18.79 5.76 8.14
C VAL A 371 18.94 5.26 9.56
N ILE A 372 20.17 5.02 10.02
CA ILE A 372 20.43 4.52 11.38
C ILE A 372 19.87 5.49 12.43
N PRO A 373 20.06 6.82 12.33
CA PRO A 373 19.46 7.77 13.28
C PRO A 373 17.93 7.82 13.28
N SER A 374 17.25 7.33 12.23
CA SER A 374 15.78 7.20 12.20
C SER A 374 15.26 5.94 12.92
N GLY A 375 16.14 5.00 13.26
CA GLY A 375 15.77 3.70 13.84
C GLY A 375 15.31 2.65 12.83
N GLY A 376 15.60 2.86 11.53
CA GLY A 376 15.48 1.84 10.49
C GLY A 376 16.85 1.28 10.07
N GLU A 377 16.87 0.40 9.06
CA GLU A 377 18.05 -0.40 8.73
C GLU A 377 18.30 -0.50 7.22
N VAL A 378 19.50 -0.97 6.85
CA VAL A 378 19.84 -1.30 5.46
C VAL A 378 19.34 -2.71 5.14
N ILE A 379 18.56 -2.82 4.06
CA ILE A 379 18.19 -4.09 3.46
C ILE A 379 19.19 -4.41 2.34
N GLN A 380 20.10 -5.34 2.63
CA GLN A 380 20.93 -6.00 1.63
C GLN A 380 20.26 -7.31 1.23
N THR A 381 19.93 -7.45 -0.06
CA THR A 381 19.62 -8.75 -0.66
C THR A 381 20.93 -9.52 -0.79
N GLN A 382 20.98 -10.76 -0.30
CA GLN A 382 22.10 -11.65 -0.64
C GLN A 382 22.03 -11.90 -2.14
N SER A 383 22.99 -11.37 -2.89
CA SER A 383 23.14 -11.71 -4.29
C SER A 383 23.42 -13.22 -4.38
N GLU A 384 22.54 -13.96 -5.07
CA GLU A 384 22.95 -15.26 -5.62
C GLU A 384 24.18 -14.99 -6.50
N GLU A 385 25.35 -15.45 -6.05
CA GLU A 385 26.55 -15.40 -6.89
C GLU A 385 26.22 -16.13 -8.20
N PRO A 386 26.45 -15.52 -9.38
CA PRO A 386 26.31 -16.26 -10.63
C PRO A 386 27.24 -17.48 -10.56
N PRO A 387 26.76 -18.69 -10.90
CA PRO A 387 27.52 -19.91 -10.68
C PRO A 387 28.87 -19.80 -11.36
N LYS A 388 29.95 -19.87 -10.57
CA LYS A 388 31.34 -19.79 -11.06
C LYS A 388 31.47 -20.77 -12.22
N LYS A 389 31.71 -20.24 -13.44
CA LYS A 389 31.98 -21.06 -14.61
C LYS A 389 33.10 -22.02 -14.23
N LYS A 390 32.82 -23.32 -14.21
CA LYS A 390 33.85 -24.33 -14.04
C LYS A 390 34.77 -24.22 -15.25
N GLU A 391 35.99 -23.75 -15.02
CA GLU A 391 37.07 -23.78 -16.00
C GLU A 391 37.48 -25.24 -16.21
N LYS A 392 36.75 -25.92 -17.08
CA LYS A 392 37.15 -27.14 -17.74
C LYS A 392 37.25 -26.82 -19.22
N ASP A 393 38.48 -26.74 -19.71
CA ASP A 393 38.95 -27.37 -20.95
C ASP A 393 40.35 -26.82 -21.29
N LYS A 394 41.37 -27.42 -20.65
CA LYS A 394 42.78 -27.22 -21.03
C LYS A 394 43.69 -28.41 -20.70
N ILE A 395 43.18 -29.65 -20.83
CA ILE A 395 43.99 -30.87 -20.91
C ILE A 395 43.37 -31.81 -21.94
N ALA A 396 43.78 -31.68 -23.21
CA ALA A 396 43.62 -32.67 -24.28
C ALA A 396 44.42 -32.23 -25.53
N ALA A 397 45.74 -32.30 -25.46
CA ALA A 397 46.64 -32.12 -26.61
C ALA A 397 47.94 -32.91 -26.41
N GLN A 398 47.80 -34.22 -26.22
CA GLN A 398 48.79 -35.28 -26.45
C GLN A 398 48.03 -36.58 -26.69
#